data_AF-A0A6L8U2J6-F1
#
_entry.id   AF-A0A6L8U2J6-F1
#
_cell.length_a   1.000
_cell.length_b   1.000
_cell.length_c   1.000
_cell.angle_alpha   90.00
_cell.angle_beta   90.00
_cell.angle_gamma   90.00
#
_symmetry.space_group_name_H-M   'P 1'
#
loop_
_entity.id
_entity.type
_entity.pdbx_description
1 polymer ?
#
loop_
_entity_poly.entity_id
_entity_poly.type
_entity_poly.pdbx_seq_one_letter_code
_entity_poly.pdbx_strand_id
1 'polypeptide(L)' 'MIIDRQISSHLKKMLEKYPVIFLTGPRQSGKTTLLRNVFGDFRYYNLERPDIREMISADPVGFLNSAGSKLIFDEA' A
#
# COMPACT_ATOMS: atom_id res chain seq x y z
N MET A 1 -5.09 0.50 19.91
CA MET A 1 -4.40 1.80 20.07
C MET A 1 -3.56 2.04 18.82
N ILE A 2 -3.76 3.17 18.15
CA ILE A 2 -2.91 3.58 17.01
C ILE A 2 -1.75 4.38 17.57
N ILE A 3 -0.52 3.99 17.22
CA ILE A 3 0.71 4.68 17.63
C ILE A 3 1.16 5.54 16.46
N ASP A 4 1.37 6.83 16.70
CA ASP A 4 1.94 7.70 15.68
C ASP A 4 3.41 7.33 15.43
N ARG A 5 3.76 7.05 14.17
CA ARG A 5 5.09 6.57 13.80
C ARG A 5 5.96 7.71 13.27
N GLN A 6 7.21 7.74 13.73
CA GLN A 6 8.34 8.55 13.22
C GLN A 6 8.26 8.83 11.71
N ILE A 7 8.13 7.73 10.97
CA ILE A 7 8.25 7.65 9.52
C ILE A 7 7.04 8.20 8.74
N SER A 8 5.90 8.44 9.40
CA SER A 8 4.66 8.85 8.72
C SER A 8 4.82 10.13 7.89
N SER A 9 5.55 11.11 8.43
CA SER A 9 5.82 12.38 7.74
C SER A 9 6.72 12.20 6.51
N HIS A 10 7.67 11.27 6.57
CA HIS A 10 8.56 10.94 5.46
C HIS A 10 7.81 10.22 4.34
N LEU A 11 6.92 9.28 4.69
CA LEU A 11 6.09 8.57 3.70
C LEU A 11 5.25 9.52 2.86
N LYS A 12 4.58 10.50 3.50
CA LYS A 12 3.79 11.52 2.78
C LYS A 12 4.65 12.33 1.82
N LYS A 13 5.81 12.83 2.28
CA LYS A 13 6.76 13.60 1.46
C LYS A 13 7.33 12.80 0.28
N MET A 14 7.55 11.49 0.45
CA MET A 14 8.05 10.64 -0.62
C MET A 14 6.98 10.40 -1.69
N LEU A 15 5.72 10.25 -1.30
CA LEU A 15 4.62 10.04 -2.23
C LEU A 15 4.32 11.27 -3.09
N GLU A 16 4.66 12.48 -2.62
CA GLU A 16 4.62 13.70 -3.45
C GLU A 16 5.71 13.73 -4.54
N LYS A 17 6.80 12.96 -4.36
CA LYS A 17 7.96 12.97 -5.26
C LYS A 17 8.03 11.77 -6.18
N TYR A 18 7.50 10.64 -5.74
CA TYR A 18 7.59 9.37 -6.45
C TYR A 18 6.20 8.78 -6.68
N PRO A 19 5.94 8.22 -7.87
CA PRO A 19 4.65 7.60 -8.17
C PRO A 19 4.40 6.33 -7.37
N VAL A 20 5.47 5.69 -6.88
CA VAL A 20 5.44 4.46 -6.09
C VAL A 20 6.48 4.56 -4.98
N ILE A 21 6.09 4.13 -3.77
CA ILE A 21 6.99 4.00 -2.62
C ILE A 21 6.84 2.60 -2.05
N PHE A 22 7.92 2.06 -1.48
CA PHE A 22 7.91 0.76 -0.82
C PHE A 22 8.26 0.91 0.66
N LEU A 23 7.45 0.33 1.54
CA LEU A 23 7.71 0.30 2.98
C LEU A 23 8.15 -1.10 3.40
N THR A 24 9.45 -1.24 3.61
CA THR A 24 10.04 -2.48 4.14
C THR A 24 10.14 -2.48 5.66
N GLY A 25 10.37 -3.66 6.25
CA GLY A 25 10.62 -3.85 7.67
C GLY A 25 10.24 -5.24 8.17
N PRO A 26 10.57 -5.60 9.43
CA PRO A 26 10.33 -6.93 9.99
C PRO A 26 8.87 -7.38 9.90
N ARG A 27 8.64 -8.70 9.88
CA ARG A 27 7.29 -9.28 10.02
C ARG A 27 6.66 -8.80 11.33
N GLN A 28 5.34 -8.59 11.35
CA GLN A 28 4.59 -8.15 12.54
C GLN A 28 4.99 -6.79 13.15
N SER A 29 5.72 -5.94 12.42
CA SER A 29 6.08 -4.58 12.88
C SER A 29 4.96 -3.53 12.76
N GLY A 30 3.79 -3.91 12.20
CA GLY A 30 2.62 -3.04 12.05
C GLY A 30 2.60 -2.19 10.77
N LYS A 31 3.32 -2.61 9.71
CA LYS A 31 3.40 -1.90 8.42
C LYS A 31 2.02 -1.65 7.80
N THR A 32 1.21 -2.70 7.68
CA THR A 32 -0.15 -2.62 7.13
C THR A 32 -1.01 -1.61 7.91
N THR A 33 -0.95 -1.67 9.25
CA THR A 33 -1.69 -0.76 10.13
C THR A 33 -1.23 0.69 9.94
N LEU A 34 0.09 0.91 9.82
CA LEU A 34 0.64 2.23 9.55
C LEU A 34 0.15 2.80 8.22
N LEU A 35 0.29 2.02 7.13
CA LEU A 35 -0.11 2.48 5.79
C LEU A 35 -1.60 2.79 5.73
N ARG A 36 -2.45 1.91 6.26
CA ARG A 36 -3.91 2.14 6.30
C ARG A 36 -4.31 3.35 7.15
N ASN A 37 -3.54 3.69 8.18
CA ASN A 37 -3.81 4.87 9.00
C ASN A 37 -3.32 6.16 8.34
N VAL A 38 -2.11 6.15 7.75
CA VAL A 38 -1.50 7.33 7.12
C VAL A 38 -2.21 7.69 5.80
N PHE A 39 -2.69 6.68 5.08
CA PHE A 39 -3.29 6.76 3.76
C PHE A 39 -4.70 6.15 3.77
N GLY A 40 -5.56 6.64 4.66
CA GLY A 40 -6.91 6.10 4.87
C GLY A 40 -7.85 6.21 3.66
N ASP A 41 -7.52 7.06 2.69
CA ASP A 41 -8.23 7.24 1.43
C ASP A 41 -7.68 6.34 0.29
N PHE A 42 -6.66 5.52 0.56
CA PHE A 42 -6.09 4.61 -0.44
C PHE A 42 -6.81 3.26 -0.42
N ARG A 43 -7.04 2.70 -1.60
CA ARG A 43 -7.59 1.34 -1.74
C ARG A 43 -6.51 0.32 -1.38
N TYR A 44 -6.85 -0.57 -0.46
CA TYR A 44 -5.96 -1.62 0.02
C TYR A 44 -6.21 -2.95 -0.69
N TYR A 45 -5.15 -3.57 -1.19
CA TYR A 45 -5.15 -4.88 -1.82
C TYR A 45 -4.15 -5.81 -1.12
N ASN A 46 -4.64 -6.95 -0.61
CA ASN A 46 -3.78 -7.99 -0.05
C ASN A 46 -3.37 -8.96 -1.16
N LEU A 47 -2.09 -8.99 -1.53
CA LEU A 47 -1.57 -9.86 -2.59
C LEU A 47 -1.29 -11.29 -2.11
N GLU A 48 -1.43 -11.61 -0.82
CA GLU A 48 -1.47 -13.00 -0.34
C GLU A 48 -2.77 -13.71 -0.72
N ARG A 49 -3.84 -12.94 -0.98
CA ARG A 49 -5.11 -13.49 -1.45
C ARG A 49 -4.97 -13.95 -2.91
N PRO A 50 -5.13 -15.26 -3.20
CA PRO A 50 -4.90 -15.78 -4.55
C PRO A 50 -5.82 -15.14 -5.59
N ASP A 51 -7.08 -14.90 -5.26
CA ASP A 51 -8.07 -14.27 -6.14
C ASP A 51 -7.70 -12.84 -6.52
N ILE A 52 -7.22 -12.04 -5.56
CA ILE A 52 -6.74 -10.68 -5.80
C ILE A 52 -5.47 -10.69 -6.63
N ARG A 53 -4.53 -11.58 -6.31
CA ARG A 53 -3.29 -11.73 -7.06
C ARG A 53 -3.57 -12.11 -8.51
N GLU A 54 -4.45 -13.09 -8.74
CA GLU A 54 -4.81 -13.56 -10.08
C GLU A 54 -5.49 -12.47 -10.90
N MET A 55 -6.46 -11.75 -10.31
CA MET A 55 -7.12 -10.61 -10.95
C MET A 55 -6.12 -9.53 -11.39
N ILE A 56 -5.18 -9.14 -10.52
CA ILE A 56 -4.17 -8.11 -10.86
C ILE A 56 -3.15 -8.65 -11.87
N SER A 57 -2.75 -9.91 -11.74
CA SER A 57 -1.75 -10.52 -12.63
C SER A 57 -2.27 -10.80 -14.02
N ALA A 58 -3.57 -11.04 -14.17
CA ALA A 58 -4.22 -11.30 -15.46
C ALA A 58 -4.20 -10.06 -16.37
N ASP A 59 -4.41 -8.86 -15.82
CA ASP A 59 -4.28 -7.59 -16.54
C ASP A 59 -3.82 -6.46 -15.61
N PRO A 60 -2.50 -6.32 -15.36
CA PRO A 60 -1.97 -5.31 -14.45
C PRO A 60 -2.24 -3.88 -14.93
N VAL A 61 -2.19 -3.65 -16.24
CA VAL A 61 -2.35 -2.31 -16.83
C VAL A 61 -3.81 -1.89 -16.79
N GLY A 62 -4.73 -2.76 -17.19
CA GLY A 62 -6.17 -2.50 -17.08
C GLY A 62 -6.63 -2.36 -15.63
N PHE A 63 -6.04 -3.14 -14.71
CA PHE A 63 -6.27 -2.96 -13.29
C PHE A 63 -5.84 -1.56 -12.81
N LEU A 64 -4.62 -1.12 -13.10
CA LEU A 64 -4.15 0.22 -12.69
C LEU A 64 -5.01 1.35 -13.29
N ASN A 65 -5.42 1.21 -14.56
CA ASN A 65 -6.29 2.18 -15.22
C ASN A 65 -7.67 2.31 -14.56
N SER A 66 -8.22 1.21 -14.04
CA SER A 66 -9.53 1.19 -13.35
C SER A 66 -9.45 1.47 -11.84
N ALA A 67 -8.35 1.09 -11.20
CA ALA A 67 -8.10 1.25 -9.77
C ALA A 67 -7.58 2.65 -9.39
N GLY A 68 -7.15 3.45 -10.36
CA GLY A 68 -6.72 4.84 -10.12
C GLY A 68 -5.40 4.93 -9.34
N SER A 69 -5.08 6.12 -8.83
CA SER A 69 -3.73 6.46 -8.34
C SER A 69 -3.48 6.26 -6.84
N LYS A 70 -4.50 5.94 -6.05
CA LYS A 70 -4.41 5.80 -4.59
C LYS A 70 -4.51 4.35 -4.15
N LEU A 71 -3.40 3.62 -4.27
CA LEU A 71 -3.34 2.17 -4.05
C LEU A 71 -2.31 1.79 -2.99
N ILE A 72 -2.66 0.83 -2.14
CA ILE A 72 -1.74 0.12 -1.25
C ILE A 72 -1.78 -1.36 -1.64
N PHE A 73 -0.61 -1.90 -1.98
CA PHE A 73 -0.41 -3.34 -2.14
C PHE A 73 0.32 -3.87 -0.92
N ASP A 74 -0.20 -4.95 -0.34
CA ASP A 74 0.41 -5.62 0.81
C ASP A 74 0.88 -7.01 0.39
N GLU A 75 2.19 -7.22 0.49
CA GLU A 75 2.87 -8.50 0.37
C GLU A 75 3.47 -8.83 1.74
N ALA A 76 3.20 -10.03 2.27
CA ALA A 76 3.69 -10.40 3.61
C ALA A 76 5.04 -11.12 3.57
#